data_AF-A0A8T7C104-F1
#
_entry.id   AF-A0A8T7C104-F1
#
_cell.length_a   1.000
_cell.length_b   1.000
_cell.length_c   1.000
_cell.angle_alpha   90.00
_cell.angle_beta   90.00
_cell.angle_gamma   90.00
#
_symmetry.space_group_name_H-M   'P 1'
#
loop_
_entity.id
_entity.type
_entity.pdbx_description
1 polymer ?
#
loop_
_entity_poly.entity_id
_entity_poly.type
_entity_poly.pdbx_seq_one_letter_code
_entity_poly.pdbx_strand_id
1 'polypeptide(L)'
;MSRLPRNIFLSMLALLAVFSANLQAGQNMTSGSEVSVVQQADGSYTLLRNGKPYLVKGAGLGGRRGTSGTLDLLADSGGNSIRTWGIDQIERMVDGKNLLDRTHELGITVSVGFWVQHARHGFDYGDAASIDR
;
A
#
# COMPACT_ATOMS: atom_id res chain seq x y z
N MET A 1 -9.23 -51.74 -24.78
CA MET A 1 -8.99 -50.42 -24.17
C MET A 1 -7.51 -50.33 -23.81
N SER A 2 -6.70 -49.68 -24.64
CA SER A 2 -5.25 -49.53 -24.42
C SER A 2 -4.98 -48.52 -23.32
N ARG A 3 -4.24 -48.93 -22.28
CA ARG A 3 -3.84 -48.05 -21.18
C ARG A 3 -2.72 -47.12 -21.68
N LEU A 4 -2.88 -45.81 -21.50
CA LEU A 4 -1.85 -44.83 -21.81
C LEU A 4 -0.57 -45.14 -21.01
N PRO A 5 0.62 -45.00 -21.62
CA PRO A 5 1.87 -45.29 -20.94
C PRO A 5 2.10 -44.30 -19.79
N ARG A 6 2.50 -44.84 -18.64
CA ARG A 6 2.64 -44.13 -17.35
C ARG A 6 3.42 -42.81 -17.45
N ASN A 7 4.41 -42.74 -18.34
CA ASN A 7 5.25 -41.57 -18.52
C ASN A 7 4.51 -40.41 -19.19
N ILE A 8 3.58 -40.69 -20.12
CA ILE A 8 2.72 -39.67 -20.76
C ILE A 8 1.70 -39.14 -19.75
N PHE A 9 1.19 -40.02 -18.90
CA PHE A 9 0.25 -39.63 -17.84
C PHE A 9 0.91 -38.73 -16.79
N LEU A 10 2.15 -39.04 -16.39
CA LEU A 10 2.92 -38.22 -15.43
C LEU A 10 3.31 -36.85 -15.99
N SER A 11 3.69 -36.76 -17.26
CA SER A 11 4.03 -35.48 -17.89
C SER A 11 2.80 -34.61 -18.14
N MET A 12 1.64 -35.19 -18.48
CA MET A 12 0.38 -34.44 -18.51
C MET A 12 -0.01 -33.90 -17.14
N LEU A 13 0.16 -34.67 -16.07
CA LEU A 13 -0.14 -34.22 -14.70
C LEU A 13 0.75 -33.05 -14.26
N ALA A 14 2.05 -33.11 -14.59
CA ALA A 14 2.99 -32.04 -14.31
C ALA A 14 2.68 -30.76 -15.12
N LEU A 15 2.33 -30.90 -16.40
CA LEU A 15 1.94 -29.77 -17.25
C LEU A 15 0.64 -29.12 -16.76
N LEU A 16 -0.33 -29.93 -16.31
CA LEU A 16 -1.57 -29.44 -15.72
C LEU A 16 -1.31 -28.68 -14.41
N ALA A 17 -0.41 -29.19 -13.55
CA ALA A 17 -0.04 -28.52 -12.31
C ALA A 17 0.65 -27.17 -12.54
N VAL A 18 1.54 -27.09 -13.54
CA VAL A 18 2.19 -25.83 -13.94
C VAL A 18 1.16 -24.85 -14.53
N PHE A 19 0.23 -25.33 -15.35
CA PHE A 19 -0.82 -24.49 -15.92
C PHE A 19 -1.78 -23.94 -14.85
N SER A 20 -2.20 -24.78 -13.89
CA SER A 20 -3.02 -24.36 -12.75
C SER A 20 -2.30 -23.36 -11.84
N ALA A 21 -1.00 -23.53 -11.59
CA ALA A 21 -0.21 -22.57 -10.81
C ALA A 21 -0.12 -21.19 -11.50
N ASN A 22 0.01 -21.17 -12.84
CA ASN A 22 0.01 -19.94 -13.62
C ASN A 22 -1.37 -19.27 -13.67
N LEU A 23 -2.45 -20.05 -13.71
CA LEU A 23 -3.82 -19.53 -13.67
C LEU A 23 -4.13 -18.86 -12.32
N GLN A 24 -3.68 -19.46 -11.20
CA GLN A 24 -3.86 -18.90 -9.85
C GLN A 24 -3.07 -17.60 -9.65
N ALA A 25 -1.89 -17.48 -10.28
CA ALA A 25 -1.08 -16.26 -10.24
C ALA A 25 -1.74 -15.10 -11.04
N GLY A 26 -2.52 -15.41 -12.08
CA GLY A 26 -3.19 -14.42 -12.93
C GLY A 26 -4.49 -13.84 -12.38
N GLN A 27 -5.06 -14.40 -11.31
CA GLN A 27 -6.34 -13.94 -10.72
C GLN A 27 -6.17 -12.88 -9.61
N ASN A 28 -4.94 -12.49 -9.26
CA ASN A 28 -4.68 -11.48 -8.23
C ASN A 28 -4.59 -10.04 -8.78
N MET A 29 -4.99 -9.81 -10.02
CA MET A 29 -5.01 -8.46 -10.59
C MET A 29 -6.38 -7.81 -10.39
N THR A 30 -6.35 -6.60 -9.82
CA THR A 30 -7.42 -5.59 -9.69
C THR A 30 -8.39 -5.71 -8.51
N SER A 31 -7.88 -5.91 -7.29
CA SER A 31 -8.56 -5.40 -6.10
C SER A 31 -7.62 -4.48 -5.34
N GLY A 32 -8.15 -3.40 -4.75
CA GLY A 32 -7.36 -2.51 -3.89
C GLY A 32 -6.67 -3.27 -2.76
N SER A 33 -5.60 -2.72 -2.18
CA SER A 33 -4.97 -3.37 -1.03
C SER A 33 -5.96 -3.50 0.12
N GLU A 34 -6.16 -4.71 0.62
CA GLU A 34 -6.96 -4.96 1.81
C GLU A 34 -6.11 -4.66 3.04
N VAL A 35 -6.66 -3.87 3.98
CA VAL A 35 -5.99 -3.50 5.22
C VAL A 35 -6.91 -3.78 6.38
N SER A 36 -6.44 -4.53 7.37
CA SER A 36 -7.20 -4.87 8.57
C SER A 36 -6.33 -4.81 9.82
N VAL A 37 -6.95 -4.59 10.97
CA VAL A 37 -6.28 -4.65 12.27
C VAL A 37 -6.88 -5.82 13.03
N VAL A 38 -6.04 -6.77 13.43
CA VAL A 38 -6.46 -7.96 14.17
C VAL A 38 -5.92 -7.91 15.58
N GLN A 39 -6.75 -8.31 16.55
CA GLN A 39 -6.31 -8.52 17.93
C GLN A 39 -5.72 -9.94 18.06
N GLN A 40 -4.59 -10.04 18.71
CA GLN A 40 -3.89 -11.30 19.00
C GLN A 40 -4.40 -11.90 20.31
N ALA A 41 -4.11 -13.19 20.53
CA ALA A 41 -4.51 -13.90 21.74
C ALA A 41 -3.91 -13.30 23.04
N ASP A 42 -2.75 -12.64 22.93
CA ASP A 42 -2.09 -11.94 24.02
C ASP A 42 -2.63 -10.51 24.27
N GLY A 43 -3.65 -10.10 23.51
CA GLY A 43 -4.28 -8.79 23.58
C GLY A 43 -3.61 -7.71 22.74
N SER A 44 -2.47 -7.99 22.09
CA SER A 44 -1.80 -7.05 21.17
C SER A 44 -2.55 -6.91 19.85
N TYR A 45 -2.18 -5.92 19.03
CA TYR A 45 -2.79 -5.69 17.72
C TYR A 45 -1.75 -5.78 16.60
N THR A 46 -2.18 -6.31 15.46
CA THR A 46 -1.34 -6.40 14.25
C THR A 46 -2.09 -5.81 13.06
N LEU A 47 -1.42 -4.91 12.34
CA LEU A 47 -1.87 -4.42 11.05
C LEU A 47 -1.56 -5.49 9.99
N LEU A 48 -2.57 -5.93 9.25
CA LEU A 48 -2.43 -6.81 8.11
C LEU A 48 -2.61 -6.01 6.82
N ARG A 49 -1.79 -6.30 5.82
CA ARG A 49 -1.95 -5.83 4.45
C ARG A 49 -2.00 -7.04 3.52
N ASN A 50 -3.10 -7.20 2.79
CA ASN A 50 -3.37 -8.36 1.94
C ASN A 50 -3.15 -9.69 2.70
N GLY A 51 -3.69 -9.77 3.91
CA GLY A 51 -3.59 -10.94 4.80
C GLY A 51 -2.21 -11.18 5.45
N LYS A 52 -1.20 -10.33 5.20
CA LYS A 52 0.16 -10.48 5.75
C LYS A 52 0.45 -9.43 6.83
N PRO A 53 1.14 -9.79 7.93
CA PRO A 53 1.60 -8.81 8.92
C PRO A 53 2.39 -7.67 8.29
N TYR A 54 2.04 -6.43 8.63
CA TYR A 54 2.61 -5.23 8.07
C TYR A 54 3.13 -4.31 9.17
N LEU A 55 4.43 -4.38 9.42
CA LEU A 55 5.12 -3.44 10.31
C LEU A 55 5.44 -2.15 9.55
N VAL A 56 4.89 -1.03 10.02
CA VAL A 56 5.10 0.29 9.43
C VAL A 56 6.52 0.77 9.76
N LYS A 57 7.38 0.86 8.74
CA LYS A 57 8.72 1.45 8.78
C LYS A 57 8.67 2.80 8.06
N GLY A 58 8.00 3.75 8.71
CA GLY A 58 7.50 4.95 8.06
C GLY A 58 8.34 6.20 8.29
N ALA A 59 8.23 7.17 7.37
CA ALA A 59 8.76 8.52 7.51
C ALA A 59 7.69 9.60 7.21
N GLY A 60 7.85 10.80 7.77
CA GLY A 60 7.04 11.96 7.38
C GLY A 60 7.60 12.60 6.10
N LEU A 61 6.75 12.90 5.11
CA LEU A 61 7.16 13.36 3.78
C LEU A 61 7.80 14.77 3.68
N GLY A 62 8.31 15.45 4.69
CA GLY A 62 8.65 16.89 4.56
C GLY A 62 7.57 17.84 3.96
N GLY A 63 7.77 19.15 4.16
CA GLY A 63 6.89 20.20 3.64
C GLY A 63 7.07 20.44 2.13
N ARG A 64 7.08 21.71 1.70
CA ARG A 64 7.17 22.11 0.28
C ARG A 64 8.54 21.91 -0.40
N ARG A 65 9.57 21.43 0.30
CA ARG A 65 10.91 21.24 -0.28
C ARG A 65 11.04 19.87 -0.95
N GLY A 66 11.85 19.85 -2.01
CA GLY A 66 11.93 18.79 -3.02
C GLY A 66 11.91 17.37 -2.46
N THR A 67 11.09 16.54 -3.08
CA THR A 67 10.91 15.11 -2.77
C THR A 67 11.78 14.20 -3.64
N SER A 68 12.45 14.76 -4.66
CA SER A 68 13.27 13.99 -5.60
C SER A 68 14.43 13.31 -4.88
N GLY A 69 14.58 12.00 -5.08
CA GLY A 69 15.56 11.14 -4.43
C GLY A 69 15.25 10.76 -2.97
N THR A 70 14.30 11.45 -2.29
CA THR A 70 13.97 11.14 -0.89
C THR A 70 13.19 9.83 -0.75
N LEU A 71 12.30 9.53 -1.71
CA LEU A 71 11.55 8.28 -1.70
C LEU A 71 12.44 7.07 -2.01
N ASP A 72 13.40 7.23 -2.93
CA ASP A 72 14.41 6.21 -3.23
C ASP A 72 15.28 5.95 -2.00
N LEU A 73 15.80 7.01 -1.37
CA LEU A 73 16.58 6.89 -0.13
C LEU A 73 15.81 6.17 0.97
N LEU A 74 14.51 6.45 1.12
CA LEU A 74 13.67 5.75 2.09
C LEU A 74 13.57 4.26 1.78
N ALA A 75 13.29 3.90 0.52
CA ALA A 75 13.20 2.50 0.09
C ALA A 75 14.54 1.78 0.29
N ASP A 76 15.65 2.39 -0.12
CA ASP A 76 17.02 1.86 0.04
C ASP A 76 17.39 1.68 1.52
N SER A 77 16.86 2.54 2.40
CA SER A 77 17.04 2.43 3.85
C SER A 77 16.11 1.38 4.50
N GLY A 78 15.28 0.67 3.72
CA GLY A 78 14.33 -0.34 4.20
C GLY A 78 13.03 0.23 4.76
N GLY A 79 12.74 1.50 4.51
CA GLY A 79 11.46 2.12 4.78
C GLY A 79 10.38 1.64 3.81
N ASN A 80 9.13 1.55 4.27
CA ASN A 80 8.03 1.01 3.47
C ASN A 80 6.80 1.92 3.45
N SER A 81 6.84 3.06 4.12
CA SER A 81 5.66 3.89 4.30
C SER A 81 5.99 5.37 4.47
N ILE A 82 5.07 6.22 4.03
CA ILE A 82 5.15 7.66 4.29
C ILE A 82 3.85 8.22 4.85
N ARG A 83 3.95 9.33 5.57
CA ARG A 83 2.82 10.15 6.02
C ARG A 83 2.83 11.51 5.32
N THR A 84 1.70 11.92 4.77
CA THR A 84 1.46 13.33 4.36
C THR A 84 0.67 14.07 5.43
N TRP A 85 0.74 15.40 5.43
CA TRP A 85 0.01 16.29 6.33
C TRP A 85 -1.32 16.76 5.75
N GLY A 86 -1.37 16.99 4.44
CA GLY A 86 -2.54 17.43 3.71
C GLY A 86 -2.80 16.58 2.46
N ILE A 87 -4.05 16.63 1.99
CA ILE A 87 -4.50 15.88 0.81
C ILE A 87 -3.87 16.46 -0.45
N ASP A 88 -3.61 17.77 -0.49
CA ASP A 88 -2.92 18.48 -1.58
C ASP A 88 -1.53 17.88 -1.89
N GLN A 89 -0.90 17.21 -0.92
CA GLN A 89 0.41 16.62 -1.13
C GLN A 89 0.38 15.40 -2.06
N ILE A 90 -0.77 14.73 -2.22
CA ILE A 90 -0.87 13.56 -3.09
C ILE A 90 -0.77 13.93 -4.57
N GLU A 91 -1.14 15.17 -4.92
CA GLU A 91 -1.10 15.69 -6.29
C GLU A 91 0.29 16.17 -6.71
N ARG A 92 1.25 16.19 -5.78
CA ARG A 92 2.60 16.68 -6.06
C ARG A 92 3.30 15.79 -7.06
N MET A 93 4.01 16.43 -7.99
CA MET A 93 4.85 15.74 -8.96
C MET A 93 6.22 15.41 -8.34
N VAL A 94 6.60 14.14 -8.38
CA VAL A 94 7.90 13.61 -7.96
C VAL A 94 8.44 12.78 -9.10
N ASP A 95 9.61 13.16 -9.62
CA ASP A 95 10.30 12.47 -10.73
C ASP A 95 9.39 12.21 -11.94
N GLY A 96 8.52 13.17 -12.27
CA GLY A 96 7.62 13.12 -13.43
C GLY A 96 6.27 12.39 -13.20
N LYS A 97 5.96 11.94 -11.98
CA LYS A 97 4.68 11.27 -11.64
C LYS A 97 4.04 11.92 -10.43
N ASN A 98 2.73 11.73 -10.22
CA ASN A 98 2.14 12.13 -8.94
C ASN A 98 2.73 11.30 -7.79
N LEU A 99 2.58 11.77 -6.55
CA LEU A 99 3.16 11.14 -5.38
C LEU A 99 2.72 9.68 -5.22
N LEU A 100 1.44 9.39 -5.40
CA LEU A 100 0.89 8.05 -5.19
C LEU A 100 1.47 7.06 -6.18
N ASP A 101 1.55 7.42 -7.46
CA ASP A 101 2.15 6.61 -8.51
C ASP A 101 3.63 6.35 -8.23
N ARG A 102 4.39 7.40 -7.84
CA ARG A 102 5.81 7.25 -7.52
C ARG A 102 6.03 6.35 -6.30
N THR A 103 5.23 6.48 -5.26
CA THR A 103 5.31 5.61 -4.08
C THR A 103 4.91 4.18 -4.39
N HIS A 104 3.90 3.98 -5.25
CA HIS A 104 3.46 2.65 -5.68
C HIS A 104 4.57 1.89 -6.40
N GLU A 105 5.34 2.56 -7.26
CA GLU A 105 6.50 1.98 -7.96
C GLU A 105 7.60 1.50 -7.01
N LEU A 106 7.79 2.21 -5.90
CA LEU A 106 8.77 1.87 -4.87
C LEU A 106 8.22 0.88 -3.83
N GLY A 107 6.96 0.45 -3.96
CA GLY A 107 6.30 -0.41 -2.97
C GLY A 107 6.04 0.28 -1.63
N ILE A 108 6.05 1.61 -1.60
CA ILE A 108 5.83 2.45 -0.41
C ILE A 108 4.33 2.70 -0.25
N THR A 109 3.79 2.48 0.96
CA THR A 109 2.39 2.82 1.29
C THR A 109 2.26 4.26 1.79
N VAL A 110 1.13 4.92 1.53
CA VAL A 110 0.91 6.32 1.94
C VAL A 110 -0.21 6.41 2.96
N SER A 111 0.08 6.99 4.13
CA SER A 111 -0.94 7.49 5.05
C SER A 111 -1.27 8.94 4.65
N VAL A 112 -2.42 9.15 4.02
CA VAL A 112 -2.82 10.48 3.51
C VAL A 112 -3.39 11.33 4.64
N GLY A 113 -2.82 12.52 4.81
CA GLY A 113 -3.28 13.48 5.80
C GLY A 113 -4.42 14.34 5.32
N PHE A 114 -5.35 14.62 6.23
CA PHE A 114 -6.34 15.66 6.07
C PHE A 114 -5.97 16.78 7.01
N TRP A 115 -5.61 17.93 6.45
CA TRP A 115 -5.27 19.09 7.27
C TRP A 115 -6.55 19.72 7.78
N VAL A 116 -6.78 19.62 9.09
CA VAL A 116 -7.91 20.25 9.77
C VAL A 116 -7.39 21.43 10.59
N GLN A 117 -8.18 22.50 10.70
CA GLN A 117 -7.76 23.67 11.45
C GLN A 117 -7.74 23.42 12.95
N HIS A 118 -6.80 24.07 13.64
CA HIS A 118 -6.60 23.81 15.06
C HIS A 118 -7.46 24.74 15.91
N ALA A 119 -8.25 24.17 16.82
CA ALA A 119 -9.09 24.96 17.73
C ALA A 119 -8.30 25.93 18.61
N ARG A 120 -7.08 25.54 19.01
CA ARG A 120 -6.13 26.40 19.74
C ARG A 120 -5.69 27.66 19.00
N HIS A 121 -6.01 27.78 17.72
CA HIS A 121 -5.73 28.94 16.87
C HIS A 121 -7.02 29.72 16.52
N GLY A 122 -8.10 29.52 17.29
CA GLY A 122 -9.36 30.25 17.15
C GLY A 122 -10.35 29.61 16.18
N PHE A 123 -10.09 28.39 15.70
CA PHE A 123 -11.05 27.65 14.88
C PHE A 123 -12.13 27.00 15.76
N ASP A 124 -13.39 27.36 15.55
CA ASP A 124 -14.50 26.76 16.29
C ASP A 124 -15.20 25.69 15.44
N TYR A 125 -15.15 24.44 15.89
CA TYR A 125 -15.85 23.32 15.25
C TYR A 125 -17.36 23.32 15.49
N GLY A 126 -17.85 24.12 16.43
CA GLY A 126 -19.28 24.30 16.69
C GLY A 126 -19.92 25.43 15.86
N ASP A 127 -19.11 26.27 15.22
CA ASP A 127 -19.56 27.38 14.40
C ASP A 127 -19.61 26.98 12.92
N ALA A 128 -20.82 26.95 12.35
CA ALA A 128 -21.01 26.64 10.94
C ALA A 128 -20.24 27.60 10.01
N ALA A 129 -20.08 28.88 10.38
CA ALA A 129 -19.34 29.84 9.58
C ALA A 129 -17.82 29.57 9.57
N SER A 130 -17.28 28.98 10.63
CA SER A 130 -15.89 28.53 10.70
C SER A 130 -15.63 27.27 9.86
N ILE A 131 -16.67 26.46 9.64
CA ILE A 131 -16.61 25.24 8.83
C ILE A 131 -16.83 25.53 7.33
N ASP A 132 -17.66 26.51 7.00
CA ASP A 132 -18.02 26.87 5.63
C ASP A 132 -16.78 27.39 4.86
N ARG A 133 -16.38 26.68 3.81
CA ARG A 133 -15.19 26.94 2.99
C ARG A 133 -15.46 26.79 1.51
#